data_AF-A0A2E8ADC9-F1
#
_entry.id   AF-A0A2E8ADC9-F1
#
_cell.length_a   1.000
_cell.length_b   1.000
_cell.length_c   1.000
_cell.angle_alpha   90.00
_cell.angle_beta   90.00
_cell.angle_gamma   90.00
#
_symmetry.space_group_name_H-M   'P 1'
#
loop_
_entity.id
_entity.type
_entity.pdbx_description
1 polymer ?
#
loop_
_entity_poly.entity_id
_entity_poly.type
_entity_poly.pdbx_seq_one_letter_code
_entity_poly.pdbx_strand_id
1 'polypeptide(L)'
;MRPLVSISLTALFTVFATGAQAQESFRVELGRDGETIADMRPVFLEFQSRPMPAISPTEVARRYQRLFEHSDEPEVRIDALNRLSNIQKVTDKDVSFSEEREQQVYRQALESYESILDRGAYQGRLDELLYQMAKAHAYMGQAEESIDRLRQLVGLYPSSSLVPEARFRIAEAAFSAQDYAEAESEYSRVISGEGTDSLKTKARYMQGWSQYKQGPSARPRAAETFLAVLDGFGEETSGFRHIPANDAELVDDTFRIVALMAAEDRGVESLAGWLTDAGGKDYGYLLYDRLADYYASNRRFEDSVAANNAFVGDFQAHYAVPAFLAQNVDVWRMAGQTDRARAARAEYVQAFSGDARYQRLASADQERWRSFSRSLADYHYDQAEEDQTARQRESFLLAADYYSQ
;
A
#
# COMPACT_ATOMS: atom_id res chain seq x y z
N MET A 1 -23.05 -43.85 74.51
CA MET A 1 -23.50 -42.44 74.38
C MET A 1 -22.93 -41.88 73.07
N ARG A 2 -23.74 -41.12 72.33
CA ARG A 2 -23.63 -40.71 70.91
C ARG A 2 -22.22 -40.26 70.45
N PRO A 3 -21.79 -40.57 69.21
CA PRO A 3 -20.76 -39.78 68.51
C PRO A 3 -21.41 -38.73 67.59
N LEU A 4 -20.83 -37.54 67.58
CA LEU A 4 -21.19 -36.39 66.75
C LEU A 4 -20.72 -36.58 65.31
N VAL A 5 -21.59 -36.20 64.39
CA VAL A 5 -21.42 -36.20 62.93
C VAL A 5 -20.64 -34.96 62.51
N SER A 6 -19.61 -35.13 61.69
CA SER A 6 -18.98 -34.08 60.89
C SER A 6 -19.34 -34.32 59.42
N ILE A 7 -20.01 -33.35 58.79
CA ILE A 7 -20.40 -33.38 57.38
C ILE A 7 -19.33 -32.62 56.59
N SER A 8 -18.59 -33.35 55.76
CA SER A 8 -17.76 -32.77 54.69
C SER A 8 -18.47 -33.00 53.35
N LEU A 9 -18.74 -31.91 52.66
CA LEU A 9 -19.40 -31.85 51.35
C LEU A 9 -18.34 -32.03 50.26
N THR A 10 -18.38 -33.13 49.51
CA THR A 10 -17.49 -33.35 48.35
C THR A 10 -18.34 -33.54 47.10
N ALA A 11 -18.24 -32.59 46.16
CA ALA A 11 -18.92 -32.62 44.88
C ALA A 11 -18.26 -33.65 43.93
N LEU A 12 -19.08 -34.51 43.32
CA LEU A 12 -18.67 -35.55 42.39
C LEU A 12 -18.78 -35.02 40.95
N PHE A 13 -17.66 -34.91 40.22
CA PHE A 13 -17.65 -34.62 38.79
C PHE A 13 -17.68 -35.94 38.00
N THR A 14 -18.76 -36.17 37.25
CA THR A 14 -18.90 -37.29 36.30
C THR A 14 -18.29 -36.92 34.95
N VAL A 15 -17.31 -37.70 34.50
CA VAL A 15 -16.73 -37.64 33.15
C VAL A 15 -17.59 -38.49 32.21
N PHE A 16 -18.12 -37.89 31.14
CA PHE A 16 -18.73 -38.61 30.01
C PHE A 16 -17.65 -38.91 28.98
N ALA A 17 -17.41 -40.19 28.69
CA ALA A 17 -16.61 -40.64 27.56
C ALA A 17 -17.51 -40.81 26.33
N THR A 18 -17.33 -39.99 25.30
CA THR A 18 -17.95 -40.17 23.99
C THR A 18 -17.14 -41.16 23.16
N GLY A 19 -17.75 -42.28 22.77
CA GLY A 19 -17.14 -43.29 21.91
C GLY A 19 -16.99 -42.80 20.46
N ALA A 20 -15.82 -43.00 19.87
CA ALA A 20 -15.61 -42.84 18.44
C ALA A 20 -16.21 -44.04 17.70
N GLN A 21 -17.24 -43.81 16.88
CA GLN A 21 -17.73 -44.82 15.93
C GLN A 21 -16.80 -44.85 14.72
N ALA A 22 -16.15 -45.99 14.50
CA ALA A 22 -15.41 -46.25 13.27
C ALA A 22 -16.37 -46.45 12.09
N GLN A 23 -15.96 -45.94 10.92
CA GLN A 23 -16.70 -45.94 9.66
C GLN A 23 -16.80 -47.34 9.07
N GLU A 24 -18.02 -47.89 8.92
CA GLU A 24 -18.21 -49.14 8.20
C GLU A 24 -17.98 -48.94 6.70
N SER A 25 -17.13 -49.78 6.11
CA SER A 25 -16.87 -49.83 4.67
C SER A 25 -18.11 -50.34 3.93
N PHE A 26 -18.42 -49.71 2.80
CA PHE A 26 -19.44 -50.11 1.83
C PHE A 26 -19.51 -51.63 1.63
N ARG A 27 -20.67 -52.23 1.94
CA ARG A 27 -20.98 -53.64 1.65
C ARG A 27 -22.16 -53.69 0.68
N VAL A 28 -21.93 -54.30 -0.49
CA VAL A 28 -23.03 -54.73 -1.37
C VAL A 28 -23.27 -56.21 -1.06
N GLU A 29 -24.43 -56.51 -0.48
CA GLU A 29 -24.88 -57.90 -0.34
C GLU A 29 -25.44 -58.38 -1.68
N LEU A 30 -24.55 -58.84 -2.56
CA LEU A 30 -24.95 -59.55 -3.78
C LEU A 30 -25.33 -60.98 -3.39
N GLY A 31 -26.62 -61.30 -3.43
CA GLY A 31 -27.10 -62.65 -3.08
C GLY A 31 -28.59 -62.78 -2.73
N ARG A 32 -29.42 -61.75 -2.97
CA ARG A 32 -30.88 -61.81 -2.75
C ARG A 32 -31.72 -61.65 -4.00
N ASP A 33 -31.10 -61.73 -5.17
CA ASP A 33 -31.84 -61.78 -6.43
C ASP A 33 -32.16 -63.25 -6.72
N GLY A 34 -33.44 -63.54 -6.98
CA GLY A 34 -33.92 -64.91 -7.17
C GLY A 34 -33.32 -65.61 -8.40
N GLU A 35 -33.69 -66.88 -8.61
CA GLU A 35 -33.06 -67.76 -9.61
C GLU A 35 -33.26 -67.30 -11.07
N THR A 36 -34.17 -66.36 -11.35
CA THR A 36 -34.44 -65.89 -12.72
C THR A 36 -34.18 -64.39 -12.90
N ILE A 37 -33.90 -63.96 -14.14
CA ILE A 37 -33.70 -62.54 -14.49
C ILE A 37 -34.93 -61.69 -14.12
N ALA A 38 -36.13 -62.29 -14.09
CA ALA A 38 -37.36 -61.62 -13.67
C ALA A 38 -37.40 -61.30 -12.16
N ASP A 39 -36.54 -61.94 -11.36
CA ASP A 39 -36.45 -61.75 -9.91
C ASP A 39 -35.45 -60.65 -9.51
N MET A 40 -34.70 -60.09 -10.47
CA MET A 40 -33.77 -59.00 -10.23
C MET A 40 -34.54 -57.71 -9.94
N ARG A 41 -34.37 -57.16 -8.73
CA ARG A 41 -34.92 -55.84 -8.39
C ARG A 41 -33.93 -54.75 -8.81
N PRO A 42 -34.38 -53.64 -9.41
CA PRO A 42 -33.49 -52.52 -9.69
C PRO A 42 -32.89 -52.00 -8.39
N VAL A 43 -31.56 -51.99 -8.32
CA VAL A 43 -30.82 -51.37 -7.22
C VAL A 43 -30.91 -49.87 -7.41
N PHE A 44 -31.81 -49.24 -6.66
CA PHE A 44 -31.86 -47.79 -6.58
C PHE A 44 -30.67 -47.31 -5.74
N LEU A 45 -29.71 -46.67 -6.39
CA LEU A 45 -28.70 -45.88 -5.70
C LEU A 45 -29.39 -44.65 -5.13
N GLU A 46 -29.73 -44.68 -3.84
CA GLU A 46 -30.13 -43.47 -3.13
C GLU A 46 -28.94 -42.51 -3.07
N PHE A 47 -28.90 -41.53 -3.97
CA PHE A 47 -28.00 -40.40 -3.87
C PHE A 47 -28.46 -39.50 -2.71
N GLN A 48 -28.14 -39.89 -1.48
CA GLN A 48 -28.32 -39.05 -0.32
C GLN A 48 -27.25 -37.95 -0.37
N SER A 49 -27.65 -36.68 -0.46
CA SER A 49 -26.75 -35.55 -0.31
C SER A 49 -26.24 -35.51 1.13
N ARG A 50 -25.13 -36.19 1.40
CA ARG A 50 -24.46 -36.13 2.70
C ARG A 50 -23.63 -34.85 2.76
N PRO A 51 -23.57 -34.16 3.91
CA PRO A 51 -22.66 -33.05 4.08
C PRO A 51 -21.23 -33.55 3.80
N MET A 52 -20.51 -32.83 2.95
CA MET A 52 -19.10 -33.10 2.69
C MET A 52 -18.35 -33.15 4.03
N PRO A 53 -17.43 -34.11 4.23
CA PRO A 53 -16.62 -34.13 5.43
C PRO A 53 -15.91 -32.78 5.59
N ALA A 54 -15.98 -32.20 6.78
CA ALA A 54 -15.30 -30.95 7.10
C ALA A 54 -13.78 -31.22 7.21
N ILE A 55 -13.11 -31.32 6.07
CA ILE A 55 -11.66 -31.49 6.00
C ILE A 55 -11.00 -30.12 6.13
N SER A 56 -10.10 -29.97 7.10
CA SER A 56 -9.37 -28.71 7.27
C SER A 56 -8.47 -28.40 6.06
N PRO A 57 -8.26 -27.12 5.69
CA PRO A 57 -7.32 -26.72 4.64
C PRO A 57 -5.92 -27.32 4.82
N THR A 58 -5.46 -27.44 6.08
CA THR A 58 -4.19 -28.10 6.43
C THR A 58 -4.15 -29.57 6.02
N GLU A 59 -5.23 -30.33 6.22
CA GLU A 59 -5.30 -31.72 5.80
C GLU A 59 -5.39 -31.84 4.27
N VAL A 60 -6.07 -30.92 3.59
CA VAL A 60 -6.10 -30.87 2.12
C VAL A 60 -4.69 -30.59 1.56
N ALA A 61 -3.98 -29.61 2.12
CA ALA A 61 -2.60 -29.30 1.74
C ALA A 61 -1.68 -30.51 1.96
N ARG A 62 -1.73 -31.16 3.12
CA ARG A 62 -0.95 -32.38 3.39
C ARG A 62 -1.21 -33.51 2.38
N ARG A 63 -2.43 -33.63 1.86
CA ARG A 63 -2.76 -34.61 0.80
C ARG A 63 -2.14 -34.23 -0.54
N TYR A 64 -2.17 -32.94 -0.91
CA TYR A 64 -1.51 -32.48 -2.13
C TYR A 64 0.01 -32.53 -2.05
N GLN A 65 0.62 -32.26 -0.87
CA GLN A 65 2.05 -32.49 -0.65
C GLN A 65 2.42 -33.95 -0.90
N ARG A 66 1.67 -34.90 -0.32
CA ARG A 66 1.90 -36.33 -0.59
C ARG A 66 1.68 -36.70 -2.05
N LEU A 67 0.66 -36.14 -2.70
CA LEU A 67 0.41 -36.37 -4.12
C LEU A 67 1.60 -35.89 -4.97
N PHE A 68 2.17 -34.72 -4.66
CA PHE A 68 3.37 -34.23 -5.31
C PHE A 68 4.56 -35.18 -5.10
N GLU A 69 4.80 -35.59 -3.85
CA GLU A 69 5.96 -36.42 -3.48
C GLU A 69 5.93 -37.83 -4.07
N HIS A 70 4.75 -38.41 -4.31
CA HIS A 70 4.58 -39.81 -4.72
C HIS A 70 4.10 -39.98 -6.16
N SER A 71 3.88 -38.90 -6.90
CA SER A 71 3.46 -38.96 -8.30
C SER A 71 4.66 -39.04 -9.23
N ASP A 72 4.65 -40.04 -10.12
CA ASP A 72 5.60 -40.16 -11.22
C ASP A 72 5.18 -39.32 -12.44
N GLU A 73 3.92 -38.90 -12.51
CA GLU A 73 3.38 -38.09 -13.60
C GLU A 73 3.69 -36.60 -13.39
N PRO A 74 4.44 -35.95 -14.31
CA PRO A 74 4.79 -34.53 -14.22
C PRO A 74 3.57 -33.61 -14.10
N GLU A 75 2.52 -33.85 -14.89
CA GLU A 75 1.29 -33.06 -14.92
C GLU A 75 0.59 -33.08 -13.56
N VAL A 76 0.57 -34.25 -12.90
CA VAL A 76 -0.04 -34.41 -11.57
C VAL A 76 0.78 -33.68 -10.51
N ARG A 77 2.12 -33.70 -10.61
CA ARG A 77 2.98 -32.93 -9.70
C ARG A 77 2.72 -31.42 -9.84
N ILE A 78 2.62 -30.91 -11.06
CA ILE A 78 2.31 -29.50 -11.32
C ILE A 78 0.93 -29.12 -10.78
N ASP A 79 -0.09 -29.92 -11.05
CA ASP A 79 -1.44 -29.69 -10.54
C ASP A 79 -1.48 -29.69 -9.01
N ALA A 80 -0.75 -30.61 -8.37
CA ALA A 80 -0.64 -30.65 -6.92
C ALA A 80 -0.01 -29.37 -6.36
N LEU A 81 1.07 -28.86 -6.97
CA LEU A 81 1.70 -27.60 -6.56
C LEU A 81 0.80 -26.39 -6.77
N ASN A 82 0.10 -26.32 -7.90
CA ASN A 82 -0.86 -25.24 -8.16
C ASN A 82 -1.98 -25.23 -7.12
N ARG A 83 -2.48 -26.42 -6.74
CA ARG A 83 -3.49 -26.57 -5.68
C ARG A 83 -2.93 -26.15 -4.32
N LEU A 84 -1.68 -26.50 -4.00
CA LEU A 84 -1.02 -26.05 -2.76
C LEU A 84 -0.90 -24.53 -2.69
N SER A 85 -0.45 -23.88 -3.77
CA SER A 85 -0.35 -22.42 -3.84
C SER A 85 -1.71 -21.75 -3.64
N ASN A 86 -2.77 -22.30 -4.23
CA ASN A 86 -4.14 -21.79 -4.04
C ASN A 86 -4.65 -21.97 -2.62
N ILE A 87 -4.33 -23.11 -1.97
CA ILE A 87 -4.71 -23.35 -0.57
C ILE A 87 -3.99 -22.36 0.35
N GLN A 88 -2.68 -22.16 0.17
CA GLN A 88 -1.89 -21.22 0.96
C GLN A 88 -2.47 -19.80 0.92
N LYS A 89 -3.01 -19.36 -0.22
CA LYS A 89 -3.62 -18.02 -0.37
C LYS A 89 -4.92 -17.81 0.40
N VAL A 90 -5.63 -18.88 0.76
CA VAL A 90 -6.96 -18.81 1.39
C VAL A 90 -6.96 -19.28 2.85
N THR A 91 -5.79 -19.57 3.40
CA THR A 91 -5.61 -20.08 4.77
C THR A 91 -4.58 -19.23 5.51
N ASP A 92 -4.88 -18.88 6.76
CA ASP A 92 -3.94 -18.15 7.63
C ASP A 92 -2.84 -19.05 8.21
N LYS A 93 -2.98 -20.37 8.05
CA LYS A 93 -1.99 -21.35 8.50
C LYS A 93 -0.94 -21.56 7.43
N ASP A 94 0.32 -21.56 7.84
CA ASP A 94 1.38 -21.97 6.94
C ASP A 94 1.24 -23.46 6.59
N VAL A 95 1.01 -23.73 5.30
CA VAL A 95 0.90 -25.07 4.72
C VAL A 95 1.93 -25.30 3.61
N SER A 96 2.98 -24.47 3.59
CA SER A 96 4.14 -24.63 2.73
C SER A 96 4.95 -25.89 3.07
N PHE A 97 5.90 -26.24 2.19
CA PHE A 97 6.91 -27.23 2.55
C PHE A 97 7.90 -26.60 3.54
N SER A 98 8.64 -27.41 4.31
CA SER A 98 9.68 -26.84 5.17
C SER A 98 10.73 -26.11 4.33
N GLU A 99 11.36 -25.06 4.88
CA GLU A 99 12.36 -24.25 4.16
C GLU A 99 13.47 -25.13 3.52
N GLU A 100 13.90 -26.18 4.21
CA GLU A 100 14.93 -27.10 3.69
C GLU A 100 14.44 -27.92 2.47
N ARG A 101 13.13 -28.14 2.35
CA ARG A 101 12.50 -28.91 1.28
C ARG A 101 12.03 -28.05 0.12
N GLU A 102 11.75 -26.78 0.34
CA GLU A 102 11.21 -25.89 -0.71
C GLU A 102 12.10 -25.89 -1.96
N GLN A 103 13.43 -25.77 -1.80
CA GLN A 103 14.36 -25.81 -2.94
C GLN A 103 14.28 -27.11 -3.74
N GLN A 104 14.12 -28.25 -3.06
CA GLN A 104 13.99 -29.54 -3.74
C GLN A 104 12.66 -29.63 -4.48
N VAL A 105 11.57 -29.15 -3.87
CA VAL A 105 10.25 -29.13 -4.47
C VAL A 105 10.23 -28.26 -5.74
N TYR A 106 10.81 -27.06 -5.69
CA TYR A 106 10.89 -26.20 -6.88
C TYR A 106 11.77 -26.79 -7.97
N ARG A 107 12.88 -27.48 -7.62
CA ARG A 107 13.70 -28.20 -8.60
C ARG A 107 12.91 -29.32 -9.29
N GLN A 108 12.18 -30.14 -8.52
CA GLN A 108 11.32 -31.19 -9.07
C GLN A 108 10.15 -30.63 -9.89
N ALA A 109 9.66 -29.44 -9.53
CA ALA A 109 8.67 -28.72 -10.31
C ALA A 109 9.24 -28.30 -11.67
N LEU A 110 10.44 -27.73 -11.71
CA LEU A 110 11.14 -27.37 -12.95
C LEU A 110 11.38 -28.60 -13.83
N GLU A 111 11.88 -29.70 -13.28
CA GLU A 111 12.05 -30.97 -14.02
C GLU A 111 10.71 -31.47 -14.59
N SER A 112 9.63 -31.31 -13.84
CA SER A 112 8.29 -31.68 -14.30
C SER A 112 7.81 -30.76 -15.42
N TYR A 113 8.05 -29.46 -15.32
CA TYR A 113 7.73 -28.50 -16.37
C TYR A 113 8.52 -28.78 -17.66
N GLU A 114 9.82 -29.02 -17.56
CA GLU A 114 10.69 -29.38 -18.69
C GLU A 114 10.22 -30.67 -19.35
N SER A 115 9.86 -31.70 -18.57
CA SER A 115 9.32 -32.94 -19.13
C SER A 115 8.01 -32.73 -19.91
N ILE A 116 7.12 -31.85 -19.43
CA ILE A 116 5.87 -31.51 -20.14
C ILE A 116 6.18 -30.80 -21.47
N LEU A 117 7.16 -29.89 -21.47
CA LEU A 117 7.62 -29.20 -22.68
C LEU A 117 8.17 -30.20 -23.71
N ASP A 118 9.07 -31.09 -23.29
CA ASP A 118 9.74 -32.04 -24.18
C ASP A 118 8.78 -33.05 -24.81
N ARG A 119 7.73 -33.45 -24.07
CA ARG A 119 6.68 -34.36 -24.58
C ARG A 119 5.73 -33.67 -25.57
N GLY A 120 5.78 -32.35 -25.69
CA GLY A 120 4.83 -31.57 -26.49
C GLY A 120 3.38 -31.65 -25.97
N ALA A 121 3.19 -32.05 -24.72
CA ALA A 121 1.89 -32.31 -24.11
C ALA A 121 1.27 -31.05 -23.47
N TYR A 122 1.39 -29.89 -24.11
CA TYR A 122 1.10 -28.60 -23.48
C TYR A 122 -0.39 -28.22 -23.39
N GLN A 123 -1.34 -29.06 -23.83
CA GLN A 123 -2.81 -28.86 -23.76
C GLN A 123 -3.33 -27.42 -24.10
N GLY A 124 -2.56 -26.62 -24.84
CA GLY A 124 -2.87 -25.21 -25.11
C GLY A 124 -2.60 -24.22 -23.95
N ARG A 125 -1.91 -24.62 -22.88
CA ARG A 125 -1.62 -23.83 -21.67
C ARG A 125 -0.12 -23.51 -21.50
N LEU A 126 0.59 -23.35 -22.63
CA LEU A 126 2.04 -23.12 -22.61
C LEU A 126 2.41 -21.76 -22.00
N ASP A 127 1.56 -20.75 -22.14
CA ASP A 127 1.70 -19.48 -21.44
C ASP A 127 1.69 -19.64 -19.91
N GLU A 128 0.72 -20.38 -19.37
CA GLU A 128 0.68 -20.68 -17.95
C GLU A 128 1.93 -21.45 -17.49
N LEU A 129 2.35 -22.44 -18.29
CA LEU A 129 3.54 -23.24 -18.01
C LEU A 129 4.80 -22.36 -17.94
N LEU A 130 5.00 -21.47 -18.91
CA LEU A 130 6.10 -20.50 -18.92
C LEU A 130 6.08 -19.59 -17.69
N TYR A 131 4.89 -19.10 -17.31
CA TYR A 131 4.75 -18.26 -16.12
C TYR A 131 5.09 -19.01 -14.83
N GLN A 132 4.65 -20.26 -14.69
CA GLN A 132 4.96 -21.03 -13.49
C GLN A 132 6.44 -21.45 -13.44
N MET A 133 7.07 -21.75 -14.58
CA MET A 133 8.51 -21.95 -14.65
C MET A 133 9.27 -20.70 -14.22
N ALA A 134 8.87 -19.52 -14.69
CA ALA A 134 9.47 -18.26 -14.26
C ALA A 134 9.39 -18.10 -12.74
N LYS A 135 8.21 -18.32 -12.15
CA LYS A 135 8.03 -18.29 -10.70
C LYS A 135 8.95 -19.28 -9.99
N ALA A 136 9.03 -20.52 -10.46
CA ALA A 136 9.86 -21.55 -9.84
C ALA A 136 11.35 -21.18 -9.88
N HIS A 137 11.85 -20.65 -11.00
CA HIS A 137 13.21 -20.11 -11.11
C HIS A 137 13.44 -18.95 -10.12
N ALA A 138 12.50 -18.00 -10.03
CA ALA A 138 12.60 -16.89 -9.08
C ALA A 138 12.68 -17.36 -7.61
N TYR A 139 11.86 -18.34 -7.23
CA TYR A 139 11.92 -18.96 -5.89
C TYR A 139 13.25 -19.66 -5.61
N MET A 140 13.94 -20.14 -6.64
CA MET A 140 15.27 -20.76 -6.53
C MET A 140 16.42 -19.75 -6.59
N GLY A 141 16.14 -18.44 -6.68
CA GLY A 141 17.16 -17.40 -6.84
C GLY A 141 17.77 -17.33 -8.25
N GLN A 142 17.17 -18.02 -9.21
CA GLN A 142 17.57 -18.07 -10.63
C GLN A 142 16.88 -16.93 -11.38
N ALA A 143 17.33 -15.70 -11.13
CA ALA A 143 16.66 -14.50 -11.64
C ALA A 143 16.70 -14.41 -13.18
N GLU A 144 17.83 -14.73 -13.81
CA GLU A 144 18.00 -14.65 -15.26
C GLU A 144 17.06 -15.64 -15.98
N GLU A 145 17.06 -16.90 -15.53
CA GLU A 145 16.20 -17.95 -16.10
C GLU A 145 14.71 -17.62 -15.90
N SER A 146 14.36 -17.04 -14.75
CA SER A 146 13.00 -16.55 -14.52
C SER A 146 12.59 -15.52 -15.56
N ILE A 147 13.42 -14.51 -15.79
CA ILE A 147 13.12 -13.43 -16.75
C ILE A 147 13.08 -13.95 -18.18
N ASP A 148 13.94 -14.90 -18.55
CA ASP A 148 13.91 -15.52 -19.88
C ASP A 148 12.59 -16.24 -20.14
N ARG A 149 12.03 -16.96 -19.14
CA ARG A 149 10.71 -17.58 -19.26
C ARG A 149 9.58 -16.56 -19.38
N LEU A 150 9.64 -15.44 -18.65
CA LEU A 150 8.67 -14.35 -18.81
C LEU A 150 8.76 -13.69 -20.18
N ARG A 151 9.97 -13.45 -20.69
CA ARG A 151 10.20 -12.91 -22.04
C ARG A 151 9.67 -13.86 -23.13
N GLN A 152 9.85 -15.17 -22.96
CA GLN A 152 9.25 -16.18 -23.82
C GLN A 152 7.71 -16.12 -23.79
N LEU A 153 7.10 -16.01 -22.60
CA LEU A 153 5.65 -15.87 -22.46
C LEU A 153 5.14 -14.64 -23.22
N VAL A 154 5.76 -13.48 -22.98
CA VAL A 154 5.36 -12.21 -23.59
C VAL A 154 5.55 -12.22 -25.12
N GLY A 155 6.61 -12.86 -25.60
CA GLY A 155 6.92 -12.94 -27.04
C GLY A 155 6.06 -13.94 -27.81
N LEU A 156 5.82 -15.13 -27.23
CA LEU A 156 5.09 -16.21 -27.89
C LEU A 156 3.57 -16.12 -27.70
N TYR A 157 3.12 -15.55 -26.58
CA TYR A 157 1.72 -15.47 -26.18
C TYR A 157 1.30 -14.03 -25.82
N PRO A 158 1.43 -13.05 -26.73
CA PRO A 158 1.19 -11.65 -26.43
C PRO A 158 -0.26 -11.32 -26.03
N SER A 159 -1.23 -12.20 -26.33
CA SER A 159 -2.64 -12.06 -25.93
C SER A 159 -3.01 -12.80 -24.65
N SER A 160 -2.05 -13.45 -23.98
CA SER A 160 -2.33 -14.15 -22.71
C SER A 160 -2.69 -13.15 -21.61
N SER A 161 -3.66 -13.51 -20.77
CA SER A 161 -4.03 -12.75 -19.57
C SER A 161 -2.89 -12.61 -18.56
N LEU A 162 -1.82 -13.40 -18.70
CA LEU A 162 -0.62 -13.35 -17.86
C LEU A 162 0.42 -12.32 -18.32
N VAL A 163 0.31 -11.81 -19.55
CA VAL A 163 1.26 -10.84 -20.11
C VAL A 163 1.43 -9.59 -19.24
N PRO A 164 0.37 -8.97 -18.69
CA PRO A 164 0.53 -7.74 -17.90
C PRO A 164 1.38 -7.97 -16.65
N GLU A 165 1.11 -9.06 -15.93
CA GLU A 165 1.88 -9.48 -14.76
C GLU A 165 3.31 -9.89 -15.13
N ALA A 166 3.50 -10.61 -16.24
CA ALA A 166 4.82 -11.00 -16.72
C ALA A 166 5.68 -9.77 -17.08
N ARG A 167 5.10 -8.78 -17.76
CA ARG A 167 5.78 -7.52 -18.08
C ARG A 167 6.12 -6.72 -16.84
N PHE A 168 5.21 -6.66 -15.87
CA PHE A 168 5.48 -6.00 -14.59
C PHE A 168 6.72 -6.62 -13.90
N ARG A 169 6.80 -7.95 -13.84
CA ARG A 169 7.94 -8.66 -13.26
C ARG A 169 9.25 -8.48 -14.05
N ILE A 170 9.18 -8.41 -15.39
CA ILE A 170 10.34 -8.06 -16.23
C ILE A 170 10.82 -6.64 -15.89
N ALA A 171 9.91 -5.70 -15.73
CA ALA A 171 10.23 -4.32 -15.35
C ALA A 171 10.85 -4.23 -13.95
N GLU A 172 10.36 -5.00 -12.97
CA GLU A 172 10.94 -5.09 -11.62
C GLU A 172 12.38 -5.63 -11.63
N ALA A 173 12.64 -6.65 -12.46
CA ALA A 173 13.98 -7.18 -12.62
C ALA A 173 14.92 -6.18 -13.29
N ALA A 174 14.48 -5.48 -14.34
CA ALA A 174 15.24 -4.41 -14.97
C ALA A 174 15.55 -3.28 -13.97
N PHE A 175 14.56 -2.88 -13.15
CA PHE A 175 14.73 -1.87 -12.10
C PHE A 175 15.77 -2.32 -11.07
N SER A 176 15.70 -3.57 -10.62
CA SER A 176 16.65 -4.15 -9.66
C SER A 176 18.07 -4.25 -10.23
N ALA A 177 18.19 -4.51 -11.54
CA ALA A 177 19.45 -4.47 -12.29
C ALA A 177 19.95 -3.05 -12.58
N GLN A 178 19.24 -2.01 -12.10
CA GLN A 178 19.51 -0.59 -12.36
C GLN A 178 19.40 -0.19 -13.85
N ASP A 179 18.81 -1.04 -14.70
CA ASP A 179 18.40 -0.66 -16.05
C ASP A 179 17.04 0.05 -15.97
N TYR A 180 17.09 1.27 -15.47
CA TYR A 180 15.90 2.08 -15.27
C TYR A 180 15.21 2.49 -16.58
N ALA A 181 15.91 2.41 -17.72
CA ALA A 181 15.34 2.70 -19.03
C ALA A 181 14.51 1.52 -19.55
N GLU A 182 15.02 0.30 -19.44
CA GLU A 182 14.24 -0.91 -19.73
C GLU A 182 13.04 -1.03 -18.78
N ALA A 183 13.25 -0.78 -17.49
CA ALA A 183 12.18 -0.80 -16.49
C ALA A 183 11.05 0.17 -16.83
N GLU A 184 11.38 1.43 -17.15
CA GLU A 184 10.40 2.43 -17.58
C GLU A 184 9.61 1.95 -18.81
N SER A 185 10.30 1.42 -19.81
CA SER A 185 9.68 0.92 -21.04
C SER A 185 8.69 -0.23 -20.76
N GLU A 186 9.07 -1.21 -19.94
CA GLU A 186 8.18 -2.33 -19.62
C GLU A 186 7.00 -1.91 -18.72
N TYR A 187 7.19 -1.03 -17.74
CA TYR A 187 6.07 -0.47 -16.97
C TYR A 187 5.09 0.31 -17.85
N SER A 188 5.58 1.09 -18.82
CA SER A 188 4.73 1.79 -19.79
C SER A 188 3.85 0.84 -20.62
N ARG A 189 4.38 -0.34 -20.97
CA ARG A 189 3.62 -1.39 -21.66
C ARG A 189 2.55 -2.04 -20.78
N VAL A 190 2.78 -2.15 -19.47
CA VAL A 190 1.74 -2.60 -18.52
C VAL A 190 0.61 -1.57 -18.43
N ILE A 191 0.96 -0.29 -18.33
CA ILE A 191 -0.01 0.82 -18.17
C ILE A 191 -0.92 0.94 -19.41
N SER A 192 -0.34 0.84 -20.61
CA SER A 192 -1.06 0.95 -21.89
C SER A 192 -1.76 -0.34 -22.34
N GLY A 193 -1.43 -1.47 -21.74
CA GLY A 193 -1.98 -2.78 -22.10
C GLY A 193 -3.31 -3.12 -21.41
N GLU A 194 -3.75 -4.36 -21.64
CA GLU A 194 -4.79 -5.01 -20.83
C GLU A 194 -4.26 -5.26 -19.41
N GLY A 195 -5.09 -5.17 -18.38
CA GLY A 195 -4.66 -5.36 -17.00
C GLY A 195 -5.61 -4.72 -16.00
N THR A 196 -5.54 -5.15 -14.74
CA THR A 196 -6.36 -4.57 -13.68
C THR A 196 -5.89 -3.15 -13.35
N ASP A 197 -6.80 -2.28 -12.93
CA ASP A 197 -6.45 -0.91 -12.54
C ASP A 197 -5.42 -0.89 -11.42
N SER A 198 -5.53 -1.81 -10.45
CA SER A 198 -4.53 -1.95 -9.38
C SER A 198 -3.11 -2.24 -9.88
N LEU A 199 -2.97 -3.09 -10.92
CA LEU A 199 -1.66 -3.40 -11.49
C LEU A 199 -1.12 -2.21 -12.30
N LYS A 200 -2.00 -1.52 -13.04
CA LYS A 200 -1.64 -0.31 -13.79
C LYS A 200 -1.20 0.83 -12.87
N THR A 201 -1.87 1.02 -11.73
CA THR A 201 -1.47 2.01 -10.72
C THR A 201 -0.11 1.70 -10.12
N LYS A 202 0.14 0.42 -9.75
CA LYS A 202 1.48 -0.02 -9.29
C LYS A 202 2.55 0.18 -10.36
N ALA A 203 2.25 -0.18 -11.61
CA ALA A 203 3.18 0.00 -12.73
C ALA A 203 3.50 1.49 -12.96
N ARG A 204 2.51 2.38 -12.88
CA ARG A 204 2.71 3.83 -13.01
C ARG A 204 3.57 4.38 -11.88
N TYR A 205 3.32 3.97 -10.65
CA TYR A 205 4.16 4.34 -9.52
C TYR A 205 5.62 3.89 -9.71
N MET A 206 5.85 2.64 -10.12
CA MET A 206 7.20 2.13 -10.38
C MET A 206 7.84 2.72 -11.65
N GLN A 207 7.05 3.16 -12.63
CA GLN A 207 7.52 3.94 -13.77
C GLN A 207 8.08 5.30 -13.29
N GLY A 208 7.38 6.00 -12.40
CA GLY A 208 7.84 7.25 -11.81
C GLY A 208 9.17 7.06 -11.07
N TRP A 209 9.30 5.97 -10.29
CA TRP A 209 10.58 5.61 -9.64
C TRP A 209 11.68 5.31 -10.64
N SER A 210 11.39 4.55 -11.70
CA SER A 210 12.35 4.28 -12.79
C SER A 210 12.85 5.60 -13.42
N GLN A 211 11.94 6.51 -13.75
CA GLN A 211 12.27 7.81 -14.32
C GLN A 211 13.09 8.67 -13.36
N TYR A 212 12.72 8.74 -12.08
CA TYR A 212 13.49 9.46 -11.07
C TYR A 212 14.94 8.94 -10.97
N LYS A 213 15.11 7.62 -10.98
CA LYS A 213 16.42 6.96 -10.92
C LYS A 213 17.29 7.15 -12.17
N GLN A 214 16.73 7.54 -13.31
CA GLN A 214 17.49 7.93 -14.50
C GLN A 214 18.21 9.29 -14.34
N GLY A 215 17.87 10.07 -13.31
CA GLY A 215 18.60 11.27 -12.91
C GLY A 215 17.90 12.59 -13.23
N PRO A 216 18.60 13.74 -13.06
CA PRO A 216 17.97 15.07 -13.05
C PRO A 216 17.19 15.42 -14.32
N SER A 217 17.65 14.98 -15.49
CA SER A 217 16.99 15.24 -16.78
C SER A 217 15.62 14.56 -16.93
N ALA A 218 15.37 13.49 -16.16
CA ALA A 218 14.12 12.74 -16.20
C ALA A 218 13.12 13.19 -15.11
N ARG A 219 13.52 14.07 -14.18
CA ARG A 219 12.66 14.53 -13.07
C ARG A 219 11.33 15.15 -13.49
N PRO A 220 11.24 16.01 -14.54
CA PRO A 220 9.94 16.52 -14.97
C PRO A 220 8.97 15.42 -15.41
N ARG A 221 9.48 14.40 -16.13
CA ARG A 221 8.68 13.24 -16.55
C ARG A 221 8.27 12.35 -15.37
N ALA A 222 9.18 12.17 -14.41
CA ALA A 222 8.90 11.47 -13.17
C ALA A 222 7.81 12.19 -12.36
N ALA A 223 7.89 13.52 -12.26
CA ALA A 223 6.89 14.33 -11.58
C ALA A 223 5.52 14.21 -12.26
N GLU A 224 5.44 14.33 -13.58
CA GLU A 224 4.22 14.10 -14.35
C GLU A 224 3.63 12.70 -14.06
N THR A 225 4.48 11.67 -14.06
CA THR A 225 4.05 10.28 -13.81
C THR A 225 3.53 10.07 -12.39
N PHE A 226 4.19 10.64 -11.37
CA PHE A 226 3.72 10.58 -9.98
C PHE A 226 2.46 11.42 -9.75
N LEU A 227 2.34 12.58 -10.40
CA LEU A 227 1.10 13.36 -10.37
C LEU A 227 -0.06 12.57 -10.97
N ALA A 228 0.16 11.83 -12.06
CA ALA A 228 -0.86 10.95 -12.62
C ALA A 228 -1.22 9.75 -11.71
N VAL A 229 -0.34 9.32 -10.81
CA VAL A 229 -0.70 8.37 -9.73
C VAL A 229 -1.65 9.05 -8.74
N LEU A 230 -1.31 10.27 -8.28
CA LEU A 230 -2.15 11.03 -7.36
C LEU A 230 -3.50 11.42 -7.97
N ASP A 231 -3.57 11.74 -9.26
CA ASP A 231 -4.83 12.03 -9.96
C ASP A 231 -5.83 10.88 -9.80
N GLY A 232 -5.38 9.63 -10.02
CA GLY A 232 -6.21 8.44 -9.88
C GLY A 232 -6.79 8.29 -8.46
N PHE A 233 -5.97 8.51 -7.42
CA PHE A 233 -6.46 8.47 -6.04
C PHE A 233 -7.31 9.69 -5.67
N GLY A 234 -7.02 10.88 -6.21
CA GLY A 234 -7.73 12.11 -5.92
C GLY A 234 -9.20 12.02 -6.34
N GLU A 235 -9.46 11.43 -7.50
CA GLU A 235 -10.80 11.14 -8.01
C GLU A 235 -11.56 10.15 -7.10
N GLU A 236 -10.89 9.11 -6.62
CA GLU A 236 -11.48 8.07 -5.77
C GLU A 236 -11.73 8.51 -4.32
N THR A 237 -10.90 9.44 -3.80
CA THR A 237 -10.85 9.79 -2.36
C THR A 237 -11.45 11.15 -2.02
N SER A 238 -12.22 11.75 -2.93
CA SER A 238 -12.78 13.11 -2.77
C SER A 238 -11.70 14.15 -2.43
N GLY A 239 -10.58 14.12 -3.18
CA GLY A 239 -9.45 15.01 -2.96
C GLY A 239 -8.68 14.71 -1.67
N PHE A 240 -8.42 13.42 -1.38
CA PHE A 240 -7.63 12.95 -0.24
C PHE A 240 -8.21 13.23 1.15
N ARG A 241 -9.51 13.50 1.25
CA ARG A 241 -10.20 13.68 2.55
C ARG A 241 -10.35 12.37 3.30
N HIS A 242 -10.48 11.26 2.57
CA HIS A 242 -10.53 9.91 3.14
C HIS A 242 -9.76 8.95 2.24
N ILE A 243 -8.60 8.50 2.71
CA ILE A 243 -7.76 7.55 1.98
C ILE A 243 -7.98 6.15 2.59
N PRO A 244 -8.38 5.13 1.81
CA PRO A 244 -8.47 3.76 2.29
C PRO A 244 -7.13 3.27 2.86
N ALA A 245 -7.17 2.44 3.90
CA ALA A 245 -5.95 1.96 4.57
C ALA A 245 -4.98 1.23 3.62
N ASN A 246 -5.51 0.56 2.60
CA ASN A 246 -4.70 -0.16 1.61
C ASN A 246 -3.93 0.77 0.66
N ASP A 247 -4.39 2.01 0.49
CA ASP A 247 -3.82 2.97 -0.45
C ASP A 247 -2.97 4.04 0.27
N ALA A 248 -3.16 4.18 1.58
CA ALA A 248 -2.54 5.23 2.39
C ALA A 248 -1.01 5.27 2.27
N GLU A 249 -0.35 4.12 2.29
CA GLU A 249 1.11 4.04 2.16
C GLU A 249 1.60 4.53 0.79
N LEU A 250 0.96 4.06 -0.30
CA LEU A 250 1.35 4.45 -1.65
C LEU A 250 1.09 5.94 -1.90
N VAL A 251 -0.04 6.46 -1.42
CA VAL A 251 -0.38 7.89 -1.55
C VAL A 251 0.60 8.75 -0.76
N ASP A 252 0.87 8.41 0.51
CA ASP A 252 1.84 9.12 1.35
C ASP A 252 3.23 9.13 0.72
N ASP A 253 3.68 7.97 0.23
CA ASP A 253 4.97 7.85 -0.44
C ASP A 253 5.02 8.67 -1.72
N THR A 254 3.95 8.67 -2.52
CA THR A 254 3.89 9.44 -3.77
C THR A 254 3.97 10.95 -3.51
N PHE A 255 3.29 11.46 -2.47
CA PHE A 255 3.47 12.85 -2.04
C PHE A 255 4.91 13.13 -1.60
N ARG A 256 5.49 12.22 -0.81
CA ARG A 256 6.84 12.34 -0.26
C ARG A 256 7.91 12.35 -1.36
N ILE A 257 7.82 11.48 -2.36
CA ILE A 257 8.81 11.41 -3.45
C ILE A 257 8.75 12.64 -4.34
N VAL A 258 7.55 13.18 -4.63
CA VAL A 258 7.44 14.44 -5.40
C VAL A 258 8.06 15.61 -4.64
N ALA A 259 7.79 15.72 -3.33
CA ALA A 259 8.41 16.73 -2.47
C ALA A 259 9.94 16.59 -2.40
N LEU A 260 10.44 15.37 -2.22
CA LEU A 260 11.88 15.07 -2.25
C LEU A 260 12.51 15.47 -3.58
N MET A 261 11.90 15.06 -4.70
CA MET A 261 12.37 15.39 -6.04
C MET A 261 12.46 16.90 -6.27
N ALA A 262 11.44 17.65 -5.83
CA ALA A 262 11.44 19.10 -5.91
C ALA A 262 12.61 19.67 -5.11
N ALA A 263 12.78 19.22 -3.87
CA ALA A 263 13.86 19.67 -2.98
C ALA A 263 15.28 19.35 -3.47
N GLU A 264 15.45 18.28 -4.25
CA GLU A 264 16.72 17.91 -4.92
C GLU A 264 16.95 18.64 -6.25
N ASP A 265 15.96 19.40 -6.73
CA ASP A 265 16.02 20.17 -7.96
C ASP A 265 16.15 21.68 -7.64
N ARG A 266 15.14 22.51 -7.95
CA ARG A 266 15.09 23.94 -7.59
C ARG A 266 14.05 24.25 -6.51
N GLY A 267 13.69 23.25 -5.72
CA GLY A 267 12.75 23.38 -4.62
C GLY A 267 11.36 23.77 -5.10
N VAL A 268 10.82 24.83 -4.51
CA VAL A 268 9.46 25.30 -4.78
C VAL A 268 9.25 25.74 -6.23
N GLU A 269 10.30 26.23 -6.91
CA GLU A 269 10.22 26.59 -8.33
C GLU A 269 9.93 25.37 -9.21
N SER A 270 10.58 24.24 -8.92
CA SER A 270 10.36 23.00 -9.67
C SER A 270 8.98 22.43 -9.39
N LEU A 271 8.54 22.42 -8.13
CA LEU A 271 7.19 21.97 -7.78
C LEU A 271 6.11 22.81 -8.48
N ALA A 272 6.23 24.14 -8.41
CA ALA A 272 5.29 25.05 -9.07
C ALA A 272 5.26 24.85 -10.59
N GLY A 273 6.43 24.65 -11.20
CA GLY A 273 6.55 24.33 -12.63
C GLY A 273 5.83 23.03 -13.00
N TRP A 274 6.10 21.94 -12.28
CA TRP A 274 5.47 20.64 -12.54
C TRP A 274 3.94 20.68 -12.36
N LEU A 275 3.45 21.38 -11.34
CA LEU A 275 2.01 21.57 -11.14
C LEU A 275 1.38 22.40 -12.26
N THR A 276 2.08 23.43 -12.74
CA THR A 276 1.61 24.28 -13.85
C THR A 276 1.56 23.48 -15.15
N ASP A 277 2.62 22.73 -15.47
CA ASP A 277 2.70 21.90 -16.67
C ASP A 277 1.62 20.81 -16.67
N ALA A 278 1.25 20.30 -15.48
CA ALA A 278 0.17 19.34 -15.31
C ALA A 278 -1.25 19.96 -15.31
N GLY A 279 -1.38 21.25 -15.64
CA GLY A 279 -2.67 21.96 -15.74
C GLY A 279 -3.24 22.46 -14.42
N GLY A 280 -2.45 22.47 -13.35
CA GLY A 280 -2.90 22.72 -11.98
C GLY A 280 -3.52 21.47 -11.35
N LYS A 281 -3.42 21.34 -10.02
CA LYS A 281 -3.98 20.23 -9.24
C LYS A 281 -4.68 20.74 -8.00
N ASP A 282 -5.91 20.30 -7.77
CA ASP A 282 -6.68 20.68 -6.57
C ASP A 282 -5.99 20.26 -5.26
N TYR A 283 -5.26 19.15 -5.31
CA TYR A 283 -4.42 18.67 -4.21
C TYR A 283 -3.02 19.29 -4.19
N GLY A 284 -2.71 20.23 -5.10
CA GLY A 284 -1.37 20.83 -5.24
C GLY A 284 -0.87 21.47 -3.95
N TYR A 285 -1.77 22.06 -3.15
CA TYR A 285 -1.42 22.59 -1.83
C TYR A 285 -0.85 21.52 -0.89
N LEU A 286 -1.30 20.26 -0.96
CA LEU A 286 -0.72 19.17 -0.16
C LEU A 286 0.74 18.90 -0.55
N LEU A 287 1.12 19.12 -1.82
CA LEU A 287 2.52 18.98 -2.24
C LEU A 287 3.40 20.12 -1.72
N TYR A 288 2.87 21.35 -1.65
CA TYR A 288 3.58 22.47 -1.01
C TYR A 288 3.79 22.20 0.48
N ASP A 289 2.75 21.74 1.18
CA ASP A 289 2.81 21.37 2.60
C ASP A 289 3.86 20.27 2.84
N ARG A 290 3.84 19.21 2.02
CA ARG A 290 4.81 18.12 2.08
C ARG A 290 6.24 18.57 1.79
N LEU A 291 6.43 19.52 0.88
CA LEU A 291 7.75 20.11 0.62
C LEU A 291 8.24 20.93 1.82
N ALA A 292 7.36 21.73 2.43
CA ALA A 292 7.68 22.50 3.62
C ALA A 292 8.04 21.61 4.82
N ASP A 293 7.27 20.54 5.03
CA ASP A 293 7.53 19.53 6.07
C ASP A 293 8.84 18.77 5.83
N TYR A 294 9.13 18.42 4.57
CA TYR A 294 10.42 17.82 4.20
C TYR A 294 11.58 18.74 4.57
N TYR A 295 11.49 20.04 4.25
CA TYR A 295 12.53 20.99 4.61
C TYR A 295 12.67 21.18 6.12
N ALA A 296 11.56 21.35 6.85
CA ALA A 296 11.59 21.51 8.30
C ALA A 296 12.22 20.30 9.00
N SER A 297 11.84 19.08 8.59
CA SER A 297 12.38 17.82 9.12
C SER A 297 13.88 17.67 8.87
N ASN A 298 14.38 18.25 7.77
CA ASN A 298 15.80 18.30 7.43
C ASN A 298 16.52 19.55 7.97
N ARG A 299 15.91 20.30 8.90
CA ARG A 299 16.42 21.55 9.50
C ARG A 299 16.70 22.69 8.50
N ARG A 300 16.13 22.61 7.30
CA ARG A 300 16.16 23.65 6.28
C ARG A 300 14.99 24.63 6.50
N PHE A 301 14.97 25.28 7.65
CA PHE A 301 13.81 26.07 8.11
C PHE A 301 13.47 27.25 7.19
N GLU A 302 14.47 27.93 6.62
CA GLU A 302 14.27 29.01 5.64
C GLU A 302 13.54 28.49 4.39
N ASP A 303 13.97 27.34 3.86
CA ASP A 303 13.37 26.75 2.66
C ASP A 303 11.94 26.26 2.93
N SER A 304 11.67 25.78 4.14
CA SER A 304 10.33 25.40 4.60
C SER A 304 9.38 26.61 4.57
N VAL A 305 9.77 27.71 5.21
CA VAL A 305 8.98 28.96 5.20
C VAL A 305 8.88 29.56 3.80
N ALA A 306 9.92 29.45 2.98
CA ALA A 306 9.88 29.91 1.59
C ALA A 306 8.87 29.13 0.75
N ALA A 307 8.79 27.79 0.91
CA ALA A 307 7.79 26.97 0.25
C ALA A 307 6.36 27.38 0.65
N ASN A 308 6.15 27.63 1.94
CA ASN A 308 4.86 28.09 2.45
C ASN A 308 4.48 29.47 1.92
N ASN A 309 5.43 30.41 1.92
CA ASN A 309 5.20 31.77 1.46
C ASN A 309 4.94 31.83 -0.05
N ALA A 310 5.56 30.96 -0.84
CA ALA A 310 5.25 30.83 -2.26
C ALA A 310 3.78 30.41 -2.46
N PHE A 311 3.33 29.38 -1.74
CA PHE A 311 1.92 28.97 -1.79
C PHE A 311 0.97 30.11 -1.38
N VAL A 312 1.24 30.79 -0.27
CA VAL A 312 0.41 31.90 0.20
C VAL A 312 0.38 33.06 -0.80
N GLY A 313 1.51 33.36 -1.44
CA GLY A 313 1.62 34.40 -2.45
C GLY A 313 0.81 34.12 -3.71
N ASP A 314 0.89 32.89 -4.21
CA ASP A 314 0.24 32.45 -5.46
C ASP A 314 -1.26 32.18 -5.27
N PHE A 315 -1.67 31.72 -4.07
CA PHE A 315 -3.02 31.24 -3.80
C PHE A 315 -3.71 31.95 -2.63
N GLN A 316 -3.66 33.29 -2.61
CA GLN A 316 -4.13 34.13 -1.48
C GLN A 316 -5.57 33.87 -1.00
N ALA A 317 -6.45 33.38 -1.88
CA ALA A 317 -7.85 33.07 -1.56
C ALA A 317 -8.11 31.61 -1.20
N HIS A 318 -7.08 30.76 -1.21
CA HIS A 318 -7.23 29.34 -0.93
C HIS A 318 -7.49 29.07 0.56
N TYR A 319 -8.37 28.11 0.85
CA TYR A 319 -8.79 27.80 2.22
C TYR A 319 -7.65 27.31 3.13
N ALA A 320 -6.57 26.80 2.54
CA ALA A 320 -5.40 26.32 3.28
C ALA A 320 -4.44 27.44 3.72
N VAL A 321 -4.57 28.67 3.20
CA VAL A 321 -3.66 29.80 3.53
C VAL A 321 -3.44 30.00 5.04
N PRO A 322 -4.47 29.95 5.91
CA PRO A 322 -4.27 30.03 7.36
C PRO A 322 -3.34 28.93 7.90
N ALA A 323 -3.47 27.70 7.42
CA ALA A 323 -2.64 26.58 7.86
C ALA A 323 -1.16 26.80 7.49
N PHE A 324 -0.88 27.27 6.28
CA PHE A 324 0.48 27.59 5.82
C PHE A 324 1.15 28.71 6.63
N LEU A 325 0.43 29.81 6.89
CA LEU A 325 0.92 30.90 7.73
C LEU A 325 1.14 30.44 9.18
N ALA A 326 0.28 29.57 9.70
CA ALA A 326 0.45 28.98 11.01
C ALA A 326 1.69 28.06 11.08
N GLN A 327 1.93 27.24 10.05
CA GLN A 327 3.10 26.38 9.94
C GLN A 327 4.39 27.19 9.94
N ASN A 328 4.44 28.39 9.34
CA ASN A 328 5.61 29.28 9.45
C ASN A 328 5.98 29.62 10.90
N VAL A 329 4.98 29.85 11.76
CA VAL A 329 5.20 30.08 13.20
C VAL A 329 5.78 28.82 13.85
N ASP A 330 5.22 27.66 13.53
CA ASP A 330 5.64 26.37 14.10
C ASP A 330 7.07 26.00 13.65
N VAL A 331 7.43 26.28 12.39
CA VAL A 331 8.76 26.08 11.81
C VAL A 331 9.79 26.96 12.51
N TRP A 332 9.52 28.26 12.69
CA TRP A 332 10.46 29.13 13.41
C TRP A 332 10.60 28.79 14.89
N ARG A 333 9.51 28.33 15.53
CA ARG A 333 9.57 27.79 16.89
C ARG A 333 10.44 26.54 16.96
N MET A 334 10.31 25.63 15.99
CA MET A 334 11.14 24.43 15.89
C MET A 334 12.62 24.78 15.68
N ALA A 335 12.91 25.85 14.92
CA ALA A 335 14.24 26.39 14.72
C ALA A 335 14.84 27.10 15.95
N GLY A 336 14.06 27.30 17.02
CA GLY A 336 14.47 28.09 18.19
C GLY A 336 14.58 29.61 17.94
N GLN A 337 14.06 30.10 16.81
CA GLN A 337 14.15 31.50 16.42
C GLN A 337 12.93 32.29 16.89
N THR A 338 12.93 32.68 18.17
CA THR A 338 11.78 33.33 18.83
C THR A 338 11.34 34.62 18.16
N ASP A 339 12.27 35.46 17.69
CA ASP A 339 11.93 36.73 17.04
C ASP A 339 11.28 36.50 15.67
N ARG A 340 11.74 35.51 14.91
CA ARG A 340 11.11 35.14 13.64
C ARG A 340 9.75 34.47 13.84
N ALA A 341 9.60 33.65 14.87
CA ALA A 341 8.29 33.09 15.23
C ALA A 341 7.30 34.21 15.63
N ARG A 342 7.78 35.25 16.33
CA ARG A 342 6.98 36.44 16.66
C ARG A 342 6.61 37.22 15.40
N ALA A 343 7.55 37.45 14.49
CA ALA A 343 7.28 38.11 13.21
C ALA A 343 6.23 37.32 12.39
N ALA A 344 6.36 36.00 12.29
CA ALA A 344 5.38 35.16 11.60
C ALA A 344 3.98 35.20 12.26
N ARG A 345 3.88 35.36 13.59
CA ARG A 345 2.59 35.61 14.26
C ARG A 345 2.00 36.95 13.83
N ALA A 346 2.80 38.00 13.74
CA ALA A 346 2.36 39.31 13.29
C ALA A 346 1.87 39.24 11.83
N GLU A 347 2.59 38.53 10.96
CA GLU A 347 2.16 38.27 9.57
C GLU A 347 0.81 37.54 9.51
N TYR A 348 0.63 36.49 10.32
CA TYR A 348 -0.65 35.77 10.44
C TYR A 348 -1.78 36.71 10.88
N VAL A 349 -1.57 37.49 11.94
CA VAL A 349 -2.58 38.42 12.45
C VAL A 349 -2.94 39.46 11.40
N GLN A 350 -1.93 40.06 10.76
CA GLN A 350 -2.09 41.06 9.73
C GLN A 350 -2.84 40.51 8.50
N ALA A 351 -2.55 39.28 8.07
CA ALA A 351 -3.21 38.63 6.94
C ALA A 351 -4.74 38.54 7.11
N PHE A 352 -5.22 38.48 8.35
CA PHE A 352 -6.65 38.34 8.68
C PHE A 352 -7.25 39.52 9.44
N SER A 353 -6.52 40.63 9.64
CA SER A 353 -6.97 41.85 10.35
C SER A 353 -8.19 42.58 9.76
N GLY A 354 -8.76 42.10 8.64
CA GLY A 354 -9.96 42.68 8.04
C GLY A 354 -11.20 41.81 8.26
N ASP A 355 -12.33 42.43 8.62
CA ASP A 355 -13.59 41.77 8.95
C ASP A 355 -13.95 40.64 7.98
N ALA A 356 -13.93 40.88 6.67
CA ALA A 356 -14.36 39.87 5.70
C ALA A 356 -13.43 38.64 5.61
N ARG A 357 -12.13 38.79 5.85
CA ARG A 357 -11.17 37.67 5.83
C ARG A 357 -11.20 36.91 7.15
N TYR A 358 -11.24 37.63 8.26
CA TYR A 358 -11.40 37.08 9.59
C TYR A 358 -12.67 36.22 9.71
N GLN A 359 -13.81 36.73 9.23
CA GLN A 359 -15.10 36.03 9.31
C GLN A 359 -15.16 34.74 8.48
N ARG A 360 -14.25 34.56 7.50
CA ARG A 360 -14.14 33.33 6.70
C ARG A 360 -13.25 32.27 7.33
N LEU A 361 -12.48 32.62 8.36
CA LEU A 361 -11.65 31.66 9.08
C LEU A 361 -12.51 30.62 9.79
N ALA A 362 -12.02 29.39 9.83
CA ALA A 362 -12.59 28.36 10.70
C ALA A 362 -12.43 28.76 12.18
N SER A 363 -13.26 28.20 13.06
CA SER A 363 -13.24 28.55 14.49
C SER A 363 -11.86 28.36 15.14
N ALA A 364 -11.15 27.28 14.80
CA ALA A 364 -9.80 27.01 15.28
C ALA A 364 -8.79 28.09 14.84
N ASP A 365 -8.93 28.62 13.62
CA ASP A 365 -8.06 29.66 13.08
C ASP A 365 -8.37 31.04 13.66
N GLN A 366 -9.64 31.31 13.99
CA GLN A 366 -10.03 32.51 14.74
C GLN A 366 -9.48 32.50 16.16
N GLU A 367 -9.52 31.34 16.83
CA GLU A 367 -8.90 31.16 18.14
C GLU A 367 -7.38 31.36 18.07
N ARG A 368 -6.72 30.77 17.06
CA ARG A 368 -5.29 30.97 16.79
C ARG A 368 -4.98 32.45 16.57
N TRP A 369 -5.78 33.13 15.75
CA TRP A 369 -5.63 34.57 15.49
C TRP A 369 -5.70 35.38 16.78
N ARG A 370 -6.73 35.20 17.61
CA ARG A 370 -6.88 35.92 18.89
C ARG A 370 -5.71 35.62 19.84
N SER A 371 -5.26 34.37 19.88
CA SER A 371 -4.11 33.97 20.68
C SER A 371 -2.82 34.65 20.21
N PHE A 372 -2.61 34.76 18.89
CA PHE A 372 -1.44 35.44 18.34
C PHE A 372 -1.51 36.95 18.58
N SER A 373 -2.65 37.60 18.34
CA SER A 373 -2.88 39.03 18.62
C SER A 373 -2.56 39.33 20.08
N ARG A 374 -3.12 38.57 21.02
CA ARG A 374 -2.84 38.75 22.45
C ARG A 374 -1.36 38.57 22.79
N SER A 375 -0.70 37.54 22.25
CA SER A 375 0.72 37.31 22.53
C SER A 375 1.63 38.43 22.00
N LEU A 376 1.24 39.09 20.90
CA LEU A 376 1.95 40.24 20.35
C LEU A 376 1.69 41.49 21.19
N ALA A 377 0.45 41.68 21.64
CA ALA A 377 0.07 42.75 22.54
C ALA A 377 0.85 42.70 23.86
N ASP A 378 0.89 41.52 24.49
CA ASP A 378 1.65 41.28 25.73
C ASP A 378 3.14 41.61 25.51
N TYR A 379 3.75 41.12 24.42
CA TYR A 379 5.15 41.41 24.11
C TYR A 379 5.45 42.91 23.94
N HIS A 380 4.62 43.63 23.17
CA HIS A 380 4.83 45.05 22.94
C HIS A 380 4.58 45.89 24.21
N TYR A 381 3.68 45.43 25.08
CA TYR A 381 3.44 46.02 26.39
C TYR A 381 4.66 45.85 27.30
N ASP A 382 5.19 44.62 27.42
CA ASP A 382 6.37 44.33 28.24
C ASP A 382 7.60 45.14 27.77
N GLN A 383 7.82 45.21 26.45
CA GLN A 383 8.89 46.04 25.88
C GLN A 383 8.71 47.53 26.17
N ALA A 384 7.47 48.02 26.24
CA ALA A 384 7.19 49.41 26.59
C ALA A 384 7.45 49.70 28.08
N GLU A 385 7.22 48.73 28.96
CA GLU A 385 7.55 48.88 30.39
C GLU A 385 9.06 48.93 30.64
N GLU A 386 9.85 48.21 29.83
CA GLU A 386 11.31 48.17 29.93
C GLU A 386 12.00 49.41 29.31
N ASP A 387 11.41 50.05 28.30
CA ASP A 387 12.00 51.19 27.56
C ASP A 387 11.59 52.55 28.17
N GLN A 388 12.56 53.41 28.49
CA GLN A 388 12.33 54.76 29.04
C GLN A 388 12.44 55.90 28.00
N THR A 389 12.43 55.56 26.71
CA THR A 389 12.66 56.52 25.60
C THR A 389 11.39 56.84 24.81
N ALA A 390 11.50 57.69 23.77
CA ALA A 390 10.39 58.02 22.87
C ALA A 390 9.75 56.79 22.18
N ARG A 391 10.49 55.66 22.09
CA ARG A 391 9.98 54.38 21.56
C ARG A 391 8.96 53.72 22.48
N GLN A 392 8.93 54.06 23.77
CA GLN A 392 7.95 53.56 24.73
C GLN A 392 6.51 53.83 24.29
N ARG A 393 6.24 55.06 23.83
CA ARG A 393 4.90 55.45 23.37
C ARG A 393 4.47 54.66 22.13
N GLU A 394 5.40 54.40 21.21
CA GLU A 394 5.15 53.62 20.01
C GLU A 394 4.82 52.16 20.35
N SER A 395 5.58 51.55 21.27
CA SER A 395 5.34 50.19 21.77
C SER A 395 3.98 50.04 22.45
N PHE A 396 3.55 50.99 23.30
CA PHE A 396 2.20 50.97 23.87
C PHE A 396 1.09 51.11 22.82
N LEU A 397 1.30 51.91 21.77
CA LEU A 397 0.33 52.04 20.68
C LEU A 397 0.21 50.73 19.88
N LEU A 398 1.32 50.05 19.61
CA LEU A 398 1.33 48.74 18.96
C LEU A 398 0.63 47.68 19.84
N ALA A 399 0.87 47.69 21.15
CA ALA A 399 0.18 46.79 22.07
C ALA A 399 -1.33 47.05 22.07
N ALA A 400 -1.75 48.32 22.14
CA ALA A 400 -3.16 48.70 22.10
C ALA A 400 -3.84 48.30 20.79
N ASP A 401 -3.16 48.43 19.65
CA ASP A 401 -3.67 47.97 18.35
C ASP A 401 -3.98 46.47 18.42
N TYR A 402 -3.01 45.63 18.79
CA TYR A 402 -3.21 44.18 18.91
C TYR A 402 -4.25 43.74 19.94
N TYR A 403 -4.47 44.50 21.02
CA TYR A 403 -5.55 44.22 21.98
C TYR A 403 -6.93 44.58 21.42
N SER A 404 -7.00 45.52 20.47
CA SER A 404 -8.25 45.96 19.86
C SER A 404 -8.71 45.09 18.69
N GLN A 405 -7.78 44.31 18.14
CA GLN A 405 -8.01 43.21 17.21
C GLN A 405 -8.70 42.04 17.92
#